data_AF-A0A8J2QCK9-F1
#
_entry.id   AF-A0A8J2QCK9-F1
#
_cell.length_a   1.000
_cell.length_b   1.000
_cell.length_c   1.000
_cell.angle_alpha   90.00
_cell.angle_beta   90.00
_cell.angle_gamma   90.00
#
_symmetry.space_group_name_H-M   'P 1'
#
loop_
_entity.id
_entity.type
_entity.pdbx_description
1 polymer ?
#
loop_
_entity_poly.entity_id
_entity_poly.type
_entity_poly.pdbx_seq_one_letter_code
_entity_poly.pdbx_strand_id
1 'polypeptide(L)'
;MGVVECVNHKLIEPFQVLYERPGELVAQFKFTVLLLPSGTHRITGLPFDKNQCKTERTIKDPELNALLNSSAKSNKKKKKKAGAEEAMEVETAA
;
A
#
# COMPACT_ATOMS: atom_id res chain seq x y z
N MET A 1 -8.10 -7.94 37.23
CA MET A 1 -8.26 -7.64 35.79
C MET A 1 -6.92 -7.12 35.28
N GLY A 2 -6.19 -7.86 34.44
CA GLY A 2 -4.77 -7.54 34.13
C GLY A 2 -4.54 -6.48 33.05
N VAL A 3 -5.40 -6.42 32.03
CA VAL A 3 -5.18 -5.53 30.87
C VAL A 3 -5.26 -4.05 31.26
N VAL A 4 -6.16 -3.69 32.18
CA VAL A 4 -6.35 -2.30 32.63
C VAL A 4 -5.09 -1.76 33.32
N GLU A 5 -4.44 -2.58 34.15
CA GLU A 5 -3.19 -2.21 34.82
C GLU A 5 -2.06 -2.03 33.80
N CYS A 6 -1.90 -2.96 32.84
CA CYS A 6 -0.86 -2.84 31.80
C CYS A 6 -1.02 -1.58 30.94
N VAL A 7 -2.25 -1.17 30.62
CA VAL A 7 -2.52 0.07 29.88
C VAL A 7 -2.21 1.29 30.75
N ASN A 8 -2.64 1.31 32.01
CA ASN A 8 -2.38 2.41 32.94
C ASN A 8 -0.89 2.65 33.19
N HIS A 9 -0.10 1.57 33.25
CA HIS A 9 1.34 1.61 33.44
C HIS A 9 2.14 1.69 32.13
N LYS A 10 1.48 1.95 30.99
CA LYS A 10 2.11 2.13 29.66
C LYS A 10 2.94 0.91 29.18
N LEU A 11 2.59 -0.28 29.67
CA LEU A 11 3.17 -1.54 29.19
C LEU A 11 2.52 -1.97 27.87
N ILE A 12 1.30 -1.52 27.63
CA ILE A 12 0.53 -1.80 26.40
C ILE A 12 -0.02 -0.49 25.86
N GLU A 13 0.19 -0.24 24.58
CA GLU A 13 -0.47 0.85 23.85
C GLU A 13 -1.73 0.30 23.14
N PRO A 14 -2.93 0.77 23.51
CA PRO A 14 -4.16 0.30 22.90
C PRO A 14 -4.40 0.95 21.53
N PHE A 15 -4.74 0.13 20.54
CA PHE A 15 -5.28 0.61 19.26
C PHE A 15 -6.79 0.81 19.41
N GLN A 16 -7.21 2.05 19.65
CA GLN A 16 -8.61 2.38 19.87
C GLN A 16 -9.44 2.16 18.59
N VAL A 17 -10.65 1.62 18.75
CA VAL A 17 -11.61 1.49 17.65
C VAL A 17 -12.29 2.84 17.44
N LEU A 18 -12.06 3.44 16.27
CA LEU A 18 -12.64 4.72 15.88
C LEU A 18 -13.84 4.49 14.95
N TYR A 19 -14.85 5.35 15.07
CA TYR A 19 -16.08 5.29 14.28
C TYR A 19 -16.34 6.64 13.63
N GLU A 20 -16.90 6.61 12.42
CA GLU A 20 -17.41 7.82 11.76
C GLU A 20 -18.89 8.05 12.03
N ARG A 21 -19.40 9.18 11.53
CA ARG A 21 -20.81 9.53 11.68
C ARG A 21 -21.73 8.47 11.03
N PRO A 22 -22.96 8.30 11.55
CA PRO A 22 -23.92 7.38 10.97
C PRO A 22 -24.16 7.66 9.48
N GLY A 23 -24.03 6.63 8.66
CA GLY A 23 -24.21 6.71 7.21
C GLY A 23 -22.96 7.09 6.41
N GLU A 24 -21.82 7.37 7.06
CA GLU A 24 -20.55 7.63 6.38
C GLU A 24 -19.74 6.33 6.16
N LEU A 25 -18.88 6.33 5.15
CA LEU A 25 -18.04 5.19 4.77
C LEU A 25 -16.56 5.57 4.85
N VAL A 26 -15.74 4.68 5.41
CA VAL A 26 -14.29 4.83 5.50
C VAL A 26 -13.60 3.78 4.64
N ALA A 27 -12.72 4.22 3.75
CA ALA A 27 -11.86 3.35 2.97
C ALA A 27 -10.40 3.49 3.42
N GLN A 28 -9.74 2.38 3.74
CA GLN A 28 -8.33 2.34 4.12
C GLN A 28 -7.56 1.35 3.25
N PHE A 29 -6.46 1.81 2.65
CA PHE A 29 -5.50 0.97 1.95
C PHE A 29 -4.16 1.03 2.69
N LYS A 30 -3.71 -0.09 3.24
CA LYS A 30 -2.42 -0.20 3.93
C LYS A 30 -1.53 -1.18 3.18
N PHE A 31 -0.30 -0.76 2.92
CA PHE A 31 0.72 -1.58 2.28
C PHE A 31 2.09 -1.25 2.86
N THR A 32 3.00 -2.22 2.80
CA THR A 32 4.39 -2.02 3.21
C THR A 32 5.29 -1.97 1.98
N VAL A 33 6.28 -1.06 2.02
CA VAL A 33 7.23 -0.82 0.94
C VAL A 33 8.63 -0.96 1.49
N LEU A 34 9.50 -1.62 0.72
CA LEU A 34 10.93 -1.64 0.95
C LEU A 34 11.62 -0.55 0.12
N LEU A 35 12.49 0.20 0.77
CA LEU A 35 13.34 1.19 0.11
C LEU A 35 14.70 0.55 -0.19
N LEU A 36 14.89 0.11 -1.44
CA LEU A 36 16.16 -0.44 -1.90
C LEU A 36 16.91 0.61 -2.74
N PRO A 37 18.23 0.47 -2.92
CA PRO A 37 18.99 1.26 -3.90
C PRO A 37 18.43 1.16 -5.32
N SER A 38 17.79 0.03 -5.65
CA SER A 38 17.09 -0.16 -6.91
C SER A 38 15.78 0.62 -7.03
N GLY A 39 15.26 1.18 -5.94
CA GLY A 39 13.99 1.89 -5.84
C GLY A 39 12.99 1.25 -4.85
N THR A 40 11.77 1.77 -4.87
CA THR A 40 10.65 1.37 -4.00
C THR A 40 10.02 0.06 -4.47
N HIS A 41 9.99 -0.95 -3.60
CA HIS A 41 9.34 -2.23 -3.85
C HIS A 41 8.18 -2.45 -2.88
N ARG A 42 6.96 -2.54 -3.41
CA ARG A 42 5.77 -2.88 -2.63
C ARG A 42 5.74 -4.39 -2.39
N ILE A 43 5.73 -4.81 -1.13
CA ILE A 43 5.77 -6.24 -0.74
C ILE A 43 4.41 -6.77 -0.28
N THR A 44 3.61 -5.94 0.39
CA THR A 44 2.26 -6.30 0.84
C THR A 44 1.23 -5.33 0.27
N GLY A 45 -0.04 -5.67 0.40
CA GLY A 45 -1.17 -4.83 -0.01
C GLY A 45 -2.35 -5.69 -0.42
N LEU A 46 -3.53 -5.08 -0.44
CA LEU A 46 -4.76 -5.76 -0.86
C LEU A 46 -4.88 -5.73 -2.40
N PRO A 47 -5.34 -6.82 -3.04
CA PRO A 47 -5.69 -6.78 -4.45
C PRO A 47 -6.87 -5.81 -4.63
N PHE A 48 -6.66 -4.76 -5.41
CA PHE A 48 -7.67 -3.75 -5.70
C PHE A 48 -8.00 -3.75 -7.18
N ASP A 49 -9.21 -4.17 -7.51
CA ASP A 49 -9.74 -4.15 -8.87
C ASP A 49 -10.50 -2.84 -9.11
N LYS A 50 -9.88 -1.97 -9.93
CA LYS A 50 -10.45 -0.67 -10.28
C LYS A 50 -11.79 -0.79 -11.00
N ASN A 51 -12.05 -1.89 -11.69
CA ASN A 51 -13.28 -2.07 -12.47
C ASN A 51 -14.52 -2.21 -11.60
N GLN A 52 -14.34 -2.61 -10.33
CA GLN A 52 -15.43 -2.78 -9.38
C GLN A 52 -15.87 -1.45 -8.76
N CYS A 53 -15.07 -0.40 -8.85
CA CYS A 53 -15.37 0.92 -8.32
C CYS A 53 -15.80 1.88 -9.44
N LYS A 54 -17.11 2.09 -9.57
CA LYS A 54 -17.66 3.12 -10.46
C LYS A 54 -17.80 4.43 -9.69
N THR A 55 -17.21 5.50 -10.21
CA THR A 55 -17.28 6.84 -9.62
C THR A 55 -17.75 7.83 -10.68
N GLU A 56 -18.60 8.76 -10.28
CA GLU A 56 -19.02 9.91 -11.09
C GLU A 56 -17.99 11.04 -11.04
N ARG A 57 -17.10 11.01 -10.05
CA ARG A 57 -16.10 12.06 -9.79
C ARG A 57 -14.74 11.64 -10.32
N THR A 58 -14.15 12.52 -11.13
CA THR A 58 -12.82 12.38 -11.70
C THR A 58 -11.91 13.51 -11.23
N ILE A 59 -10.61 13.25 -11.25
CA ILE A 59 -9.59 14.23 -10.85
C ILE A 59 -9.41 15.23 -12.00
N LYS A 60 -9.62 16.53 -11.70
CA LYS A 60 -9.60 17.61 -12.70
C LYS A 60 -8.24 18.31 -12.82
N ASP A 61 -7.39 18.18 -11.81
CA ASP A 61 -6.09 18.83 -11.80
C ASP A 61 -5.11 18.12 -12.77
N PRO A 62 -4.58 18.82 -13.79
CA PRO A 62 -3.67 18.22 -14.76
C PRO A 62 -2.34 17.75 -14.14
N GLU A 63 -1.79 18.45 -13.14
CA GLU A 63 -0.52 18.07 -12.53
C GLU A 63 -0.65 16.78 -11.72
N LEU A 64 -1.72 16.66 -10.92
CA LEU A 64 -2.01 15.44 -10.16
C LEU A 64 -2.30 14.24 -11.08
N ASN A 65 -3.01 14.45 -12.18
CA ASN A 65 -3.24 13.39 -13.17
C ASN A 65 -1.93 12.93 -13.84
N ALA A 66 -1.01 13.84 -14.13
CA ALA A 66 0.30 13.46 -14.67
C ALA A 66 1.09 12.61 -13.65
N LEU A 67 1.05 12.97 -12.37
CA LEU A 67 1.72 12.22 -11.31
C LEU A 67 1.12 10.83 -11.11
N LEU A 68 -0.21 10.69 -11.07
CA LEU A 68 -0.88 9.41 -10.87
C LEU A 68 -0.67 8.42 -12.02
N ASN A 69 -0.47 8.93 -13.24
CA ASN A 69 -0.12 8.13 -14.41
C ASN A 69 1.38 7.79 -14.49
N SER A 70 2.22 8.41 -13.65
CA SER A 70 3.63 8.07 -13.56
C SER A 70 3.84 6.74 -12.82
N SER A 71 4.80 5.93 -13.27
CA SER A 71 5.10 4.65 -12.63
C SER A 71 5.72 4.84 -11.26
N ALA A 72 5.09 4.28 -10.22
CA ALA A 72 5.64 4.17 -8.87
C ALA A 72 6.75 3.12 -8.74
N LYS A 73 6.98 2.29 -9.78
CA LYS A 73 8.12 1.38 -9.85
C LYS A 73 9.32 2.13 -10.42
N SER A 74 10.49 1.93 -9.82
CA SER A 74 11.74 2.44 -10.35
C SER A 74 12.03 1.85 -11.72
N ASN A 75 11.97 2.70 -12.74
CA ASN A 75 12.35 2.31 -14.10
C ASN A 75 13.86 2.09 -14.14
N LYS A 76 14.28 0.83 -14.15
CA LYS A 76 15.61 0.43 -14.62
C LYS A 76 15.73 0.89 -16.07
N LYS A 77 16.44 1.99 -16.34
CA LYS A 77 16.95 2.28 -17.69
C LYS A 77 17.79 1.07 -18.09
N LYS A 78 17.28 0.25 -19.02
CA LYS A 78 17.99 -0.91 -19.61
C LYS A 78 19.34 -0.45 -20.16
N LYS A 79 20.44 -0.80 -19.48
CA LYS A 79 21.76 -0.96 -20.12
C LYS A 79 21.95 -2.45 -20.36
N LYS A 80 21.82 -2.87 -21.63
CA LYS A 80 22.04 -4.25 -22.10
C LYS A 80 23.47 -4.70 -21.76
N LYS A 81 23.65 -5.80 -21.02
CA LYS A 81 24.29 -7.07 -21.49
C LYS A 81 24.70 -8.00 -20.31
N ALA A 82 24.35 -9.28 -20.52
CA ALA A 82 25.01 -10.53 -20.11
C ALA A 82 24.90 -11.03 -18.65
N GLY A 83 24.53 -12.32 -18.53
CA GLY A 83 24.72 -13.16 -17.35
C GLY A 83 23.43 -13.75 -16.82
N ALA A 84 23.11 -14.98 -17.21
CA ALA A 84 21.99 -15.77 -16.69
C ALA A 84 22.30 -16.31 -15.29
N GLU A 85 21.33 -16.25 -14.38
CA GLU A 85 21.00 -17.35 -13.47
C GLU A 85 19.60 -17.13 -12.87
N GLU A 86 19.00 -18.25 -12.48
CA GLU A 86 17.57 -18.59 -12.46
C GLU A 86 16.59 -17.70 -11.69
N ALA A 87 15.35 -17.78 -12.20
CA ALA A 87 14.13 -17.37 -11.55
C ALA A 87 13.89 -18.18 -10.27
N MET A 88 13.44 -17.50 -9.21
CA MET A 88 12.55 -18.10 -8.24
C MET A 88 11.30 -17.22 -8.16
N GLU A 89 10.32 -17.58 -8.97
CA GLU A 89 8.93 -17.16 -8.75
C GLU A 89 8.44 -17.92 -7.52
N VAL A 90 7.98 -17.20 -6.50
CA VAL A 90 7.04 -17.75 -5.53
C VAL A 90 5.75 -16.99 -5.74
N GLU A 91 4.88 -17.59 -6.55
CA GLU A 91 3.44 -17.43 -6.38
C GLU A 91 3.08 -17.79 -4.94
N THR A 92 2.42 -16.88 -4.24
CA THR A 92 1.41 -17.28 -3.27
C THR A 92 0.13 -16.55 -3.61
N ALA A 93 -0.78 -17.31 -4.21
CA ALA A 93 -2.19 -17.05 -4.25
C ALA A 93 -2.77 -16.96 -2.83
N ALA A 94 -3.54 -15.91 -2.57
CA ALA A 94 -4.78 -15.86 -1.79
C ALA A 94 -5.24 -14.40 -1.70
#